data_AF-A0A1E3NGH0-F1
#
_entry.id   AF-A0A1E3NGH0-F1
#
_cell.length_a   1.000
_cell.length_b   1.000
_cell.length_c   1.000
_cell.angle_alpha   90.00
_cell.angle_beta   90.00
_cell.angle_gamma   90.00
#
_symmetry.space_group_name_H-M   'P 1'
#
loop_
_entity.id
_entity.type
_entity.pdbx_description
1 polymer ?
#
loop_
_entity_poly.entity_id
_entity_poly.type
_entity_poly.pdbx_seq_one_letter_code
_entity_poly.pdbx_strand_id
1 'polypeptide(L)'
;MSQSRPAKSSHSKESEDLVTKAHLEQLKPENSAAFAFKYFDELSSHENPILTAEYKQLPDDSQFIDKHYDELVKYRDLICGVGGQFGEISGVPELFLRLSKVHPKHVVASTDGPEQTETQAIQGPAKEMKDSFLKMQVDQFDQFVIDLMNALRLNGGHLFVLDLLIYNNQVFDHCERTHHTV
;
A
#
# COMPACT_ATOMS: atom_id res chain seq x y z
N MET A 1 -18.04 44.32 36.04
CA MET A 1 -18.61 43.40 35.04
C MET A 1 -17.47 42.54 34.51
N SER A 2 -17.31 41.34 35.09
CA SER A 2 -16.21 40.43 34.77
C SER A 2 -16.58 39.59 33.55
N GLN A 3 -15.75 39.63 32.51
CA GLN A 3 -15.89 38.76 31.33
C GLN A 3 -15.02 37.52 31.52
N SER A 4 -15.68 36.36 31.65
CA SER A 4 -15.06 35.04 31.61
C SER A 4 -14.74 34.65 30.16
N ARG A 5 -13.51 34.21 29.91
CA ARG A 5 -13.12 33.49 28.68
C ARG A 5 -13.35 32.00 28.87
N PRO A 6 -13.86 31.25 27.87
CA PRO A 6 -13.79 29.79 27.90
C PRO A 6 -12.45 29.31 27.34
N ALA A 7 -11.85 28.35 28.04
CA ALA A 7 -10.64 27.63 27.65
C ALA A 7 -10.93 26.67 26.48
N LYS A 8 -10.04 26.65 25.49
CA LYS A 8 -10.03 25.63 24.43
C LYS A 8 -9.59 24.30 25.05
N SER A 9 -10.45 23.30 24.93
CA SER A 9 -10.18 21.90 25.29
C SER A 9 -9.20 21.30 24.28
N SER A 10 -8.05 20.88 24.79
CA SER A 10 -6.95 20.26 24.05
C SER A 10 -6.93 18.76 24.33
N HIS A 11 -7.93 18.01 23.87
CA HIS A 11 -7.88 16.54 23.90
C HIS A 11 -8.86 16.01 22.86
N SER A 12 -8.36 15.46 21.75
CA SER A 12 -9.01 14.43 20.89
C SER A 12 -8.30 14.27 19.53
N LYS A 13 -6.96 14.17 19.47
CA LYS A 13 -6.27 13.86 18.19
C LYS A 13 -5.40 12.60 18.22
N GLU A 14 -5.00 12.12 19.40
CA GLU A 14 -4.15 10.92 19.52
C GLU A 14 -4.92 9.59 19.52
N SER A 15 -6.22 9.62 19.81
CA SER A 15 -7.02 8.40 20.00
C SER A 15 -7.60 7.79 18.72
N GLU A 16 -7.62 8.52 17.59
CA GLU A 16 -8.13 8.00 16.31
C GLU A 16 -7.06 7.27 15.46
N ASP A 17 -5.78 7.62 15.65
CA ASP A 17 -4.67 7.04 14.88
C ASP A 17 -4.33 5.60 15.31
N LEU A 18 -4.39 5.30 16.61
CA LEU A 18 -4.07 3.97 17.14
C LEU A 18 -5.17 2.93 16.85
N VAL A 19 -6.43 3.37 16.71
CA VAL A 19 -7.58 2.48 16.48
C VAL A 19 -7.55 1.90 15.07
N THR A 20 -7.02 2.62 14.08
CA THR A 20 -7.02 2.14 12.70
C THR A 20 -5.96 1.08 12.41
N LYS A 21 -4.75 1.20 12.96
CA LYS A 21 -3.70 0.19 12.76
C LYS A 21 -4.06 -1.17 13.39
N ALA A 22 -4.61 -1.16 14.60
CA ALA A 22 -5.01 -2.39 15.30
C ALA A 22 -6.25 -3.06 14.68
N HIS A 23 -7.17 -2.28 14.10
CA HIS A 23 -8.35 -2.83 13.41
C HIS A 23 -8.00 -3.42 12.05
N LEU A 24 -7.04 -2.82 11.33
CA LEU A 24 -6.49 -3.32 10.06
C LEU A 24 -5.74 -4.65 10.22
N GLU A 25 -5.03 -4.86 11.34
CA GLU A 25 -4.30 -6.12 11.59
C GLU A 25 -5.22 -7.31 11.94
N GLN A 26 -6.43 -7.06 12.44
CA GLN A 26 -7.37 -8.11 12.85
C GLN A 26 -8.22 -8.68 11.70
N LEU A 27 -8.21 -8.03 10.54
CA LEU A 27 -8.93 -8.44 9.34
C LEU A 27 -7.94 -8.46 8.18
N LYS A 28 -7.03 -9.43 8.14
CA LYS A 28 -6.27 -9.73 6.92
C LYS A 28 -7.09 -10.69 6.05
N PRO A 29 -7.86 -10.24 5.05
CA PRO A 29 -8.29 -11.14 3.99
C PRO A 29 -7.08 -11.65 3.22
N GLU A 30 -7.27 -12.72 2.45
CA GLU A 30 -6.23 -13.34 1.61
C GLU A 30 -5.55 -12.39 0.61
N ASN A 31 -6.09 -11.18 0.44
CA ASN A 31 -5.58 -10.14 -0.44
C ASN A 31 -5.83 -8.76 0.19
N SER A 32 -4.79 -8.16 0.74
CA SER A 32 -4.82 -6.81 1.33
C SER A 32 -5.30 -5.73 0.36
N ALA A 33 -4.98 -5.83 -0.93
CA ALA A 33 -5.42 -4.84 -1.91
C ALA A 33 -6.92 -4.96 -2.21
N ALA A 34 -7.48 -6.16 -2.21
CA ALA A 34 -8.93 -6.35 -2.34
C ALA A 34 -9.69 -5.77 -1.14
N PHE A 35 -9.11 -5.85 0.06
CA PHE A 35 -9.64 -5.16 1.24
C PHE A 35 -9.60 -3.65 1.08
N ALA A 36 -8.43 -3.12 0.70
CA ALA A 36 -8.23 -1.69 0.49
C ALA A 36 -9.21 -1.13 -0.54
N PHE A 37 -9.47 -1.87 -1.62
CA PHE A 37 -10.51 -1.53 -2.60
C PHE A 37 -11.87 -1.34 -1.93
N LYS A 38 -12.36 -2.34 -1.20
CA LYS A 38 -13.66 -2.26 -0.52
C LYS A 38 -13.72 -1.11 0.47
N TYR A 39 -12.67 -0.95 1.27
CA TYR A 39 -12.54 0.14 2.24
C TYR A 39 -12.68 1.51 1.57
N PHE A 40 -11.92 1.78 0.50
CA PHE A 40 -11.99 3.08 -0.18
C PHE A 40 -13.26 3.27 -1.03
N ASP A 41 -13.86 2.19 -1.53
CA ASP A 41 -15.16 2.23 -2.22
C ASP A 41 -16.29 2.63 -1.27
N GLU A 42 -16.30 2.05 -0.06
CA GLU A 42 -17.22 2.43 1.02
C GLU A 42 -16.97 3.87 1.49
N LEU A 43 -15.70 4.30 1.63
CA LEU A 43 -15.37 5.68 1.97
C LEU A 43 -15.84 6.67 0.89
N SER A 44 -15.79 6.30 -0.39
CA SER A 44 -16.22 7.14 -1.50
C SER A 44 -17.74 7.27 -1.59
N SER A 45 -18.47 6.32 -1.02
CA SER A 45 -19.94 6.29 -0.98
C SER A 45 -20.55 7.21 0.08
N HIS A 46 -19.74 7.71 1.01
CA HIS A 46 -20.16 8.62 2.09
C HIS A 46 -19.35 9.92 2.02
N GLU A 47 -19.91 11.06 2.43
CA GLU A 47 -19.12 12.29 2.62
C GLU A 47 -18.13 12.05 3.78
N ASN A 48 -16.90 11.65 3.45
CA ASN A 48 -15.93 11.19 4.43
C ASN A 48 -14.76 12.19 4.55
N PRO A 49 -14.36 12.60 5.77
CA PRO A 49 -13.27 13.55 5.97
C PRO A 49 -11.87 13.02 5.59
N ILE A 50 -11.76 11.73 5.24
CA ILE A 50 -10.50 11.10 4.82
C ILE A 50 -10.19 11.37 3.35
N LEU A 51 -11.20 11.26 2.47
CA LEU A 51 -11.06 11.57 1.05
C LEU A 51 -11.43 13.04 0.86
N THR A 52 -10.43 13.91 0.90
CA THR A 52 -10.64 15.35 0.82
C THR A 52 -10.34 15.86 -0.59
N ALA A 53 -11.19 16.77 -1.08
CA ALA A 53 -10.90 17.51 -2.31
C ALA A 53 -9.61 18.32 -2.20
N GLU A 54 -9.27 18.77 -0.98
CA GLU A 54 -8.03 19.46 -0.69
C GLU A 54 -6.88 18.47 -0.49
N TYR A 55 -5.78 18.73 -1.19
CA TYR A 55 -4.52 18.00 -1.04
C TYR A 55 -3.90 18.26 0.34
N LYS A 56 -3.38 17.21 0.97
CA LYS A 56 -2.54 17.29 2.17
C LYS A 56 -1.17 16.71 1.87
N GLN A 57 -0.12 17.44 2.25
CA GLN A 57 1.23 16.89 2.16
C GLN A 57 1.38 15.73 3.13
N LEU A 58 2.16 14.72 2.74
CA LEU A 58 2.58 13.68 3.67
C LEU A 58 3.40 14.32 4.81
N PRO A 59 3.29 13.79 6.04
CA PRO A 59 4.15 14.20 7.14
C PRO A 59 5.64 14.07 6.78
N ASP A 60 6.48 14.98 7.28
CA ASP A 60 7.93 14.98 7.03
C ASP A 60 8.63 13.71 7.56
N ASP A 61 8.05 13.04 8.55
CA ASP A 61 8.53 11.78 9.12
C ASP A 61 7.96 10.53 8.41
N SER A 62 7.26 10.71 7.29
CA SER A 62 6.75 9.61 6.48
C SER A 62 7.91 8.81 5.86
N GLN A 63 8.17 7.63 6.41
CA GLN A 63 9.15 6.69 5.87
C GLN A 63 8.61 5.87 4.69
N PHE A 64 7.53 6.30 4.03
CA PHE A 64 6.89 5.50 3.00
C PHE A 64 7.83 5.28 1.80
N ILE A 65 8.44 6.35 1.29
CA ILE A 65 9.29 6.26 0.11
C ILE A 65 10.57 5.47 0.38
N ASP A 66 11.21 5.69 1.53
CA ASP A 66 12.44 4.98 1.93
C ASP A 66 12.23 3.47 2.03
N LYS A 67 11.02 3.03 2.40
CA LYS A 67 10.69 1.62 2.59
C LYS A 67 10.21 0.94 1.31
N HIS A 68 9.47 1.67 0.48
CA HIS A 68 8.63 1.08 -0.56
C HIS A 68 8.89 1.65 -1.96
N TYR A 69 10.00 2.37 -2.18
CA TYR A 69 10.30 2.96 -3.49
C TYR A 69 10.31 1.91 -4.62
N ASP A 70 11.02 0.80 -4.42
CA ASP A 70 11.15 -0.26 -5.43
C ASP A 70 9.80 -0.92 -5.72
N GLU A 71 9.02 -1.21 -4.67
CA GLU A 71 7.66 -1.72 -4.77
C GLU A 71 6.74 -0.74 -5.50
N LEU A 72 6.83 0.55 -5.18
CA LEU A 72 6.00 1.59 -5.78
C LEU A 72 6.26 1.71 -7.29
N VAL A 73 7.53 1.70 -7.70
CA VAL A 73 7.93 1.68 -9.13
C VAL A 73 7.48 0.38 -9.80
N LYS A 74 7.76 -0.77 -9.19
CA LYS A 74 7.38 -2.09 -9.71
C LYS A 74 5.88 -2.18 -9.95
N TYR A 75 5.06 -1.81 -8.96
CA TYR A 75 3.62 -1.94 -9.06
C TYR A 75 3.00 -0.89 -9.98
N ARG A 76 3.57 0.33 -10.06
CA ARG A 76 3.21 1.31 -11.09
C ARG A 76 3.33 0.70 -12.48
N ASP A 77 4.50 0.14 -12.79
CA ASP A 77 4.77 -0.42 -14.12
C ASP A 77 3.86 -1.61 -14.43
N LEU A 78 3.48 -2.40 -13.42
CA LEU A 78 2.56 -3.52 -13.57
C LEU A 78 1.09 -3.09 -13.82
N ILE A 79 0.61 -2.00 -13.20
CA ILE A 79 -0.82 -1.63 -13.23
C ILE A 79 -1.15 -0.43 -14.15
N CYS A 80 -0.16 0.42 -14.42
CA CYS A 80 -0.26 1.56 -15.33
C CYS A 80 0.50 1.32 -16.64
N GLY A 81 1.36 0.30 -16.70
CA GLY A 81 2.31 0.10 -17.78
C GLY A 81 3.63 0.83 -17.53
N VAL A 82 4.67 0.43 -18.27
CA VAL A 82 6.03 0.99 -18.11
C VAL A 82 6.02 2.50 -18.36
N GLY A 83 6.36 3.27 -17.33
CA GLY A 83 6.36 4.73 -17.39
C GLY A 83 4.97 5.37 -17.32
N GLY A 84 3.91 4.59 -17.08
CA GLY A 84 2.59 5.11 -16.77
C GLY A 84 2.56 5.85 -15.42
N GLN A 85 1.45 6.51 -15.12
CA GLN A 85 1.31 7.35 -13.93
C GLN A 85 0.14 6.91 -13.05
N PHE A 86 0.29 7.02 -11.73
CA PHE A 86 -0.81 6.77 -10.81
C PHE A 86 -1.90 7.84 -10.91
N GLY A 87 -1.52 9.09 -11.22
CA GLY A 87 -2.47 10.19 -11.43
C GLY A 87 -3.46 9.99 -12.58
N GLU A 88 -3.18 9.07 -13.51
CA GLU A 88 -4.09 8.70 -14.61
C GLU A 88 -5.15 7.67 -14.19
N ILE A 89 -5.01 7.07 -13.00
CA ILE A 89 -6.00 6.16 -12.44
C ILE A 89 -7.20 6.99 -11.95
N SER A 90 -8.42 6.54 -12.27
CA SER A 90 -9.65 7.27 -11.98
C SER A 90 -9.91 7.54 -10.49
N GLY A 91 -9.29 6.78 -9.59
CA GLY A 91 -9.39 7.00 -8.15
C GLY A 91 -8.72 5.92 -7.32
N VAL A 92 -8.67 6.15 -6.01
CA VAL A 92 -8.06 5.22 -5.04
C VAL A 92 -8.68 3.82 -5.06
N PRO A 93 -10.02 3.63 -5.18
CA PRO A 93 -10.58 2.29 -5.29
C PRO A 93 -10.04 1.54 -6.53
N GLU A 94 -10.01 2.18 -7.70
CA GLU A 94 -9.50 1.56 -8.93
C GLU A 94 -8.03 1.17 -8.82
N LEU A 95 -7.20 1.99 -8.15
CA LEU A 95 -5.81 1.63 -7.85
C LEU A 95 -5.72 0.30 -7.10
N PHE A 96 -6.46 0.16 -6.00
CA PHE A 96 -6.44 -1.06 -5.19
C PHE A 96 -7.10 -2.25 -5.89
N LEU A 97 -8.11 -2.00 -6.74
CA LEU A 97 -8.66 -3.04 -7.60
C LEU A 97 -7.61 -3.59 -8.57
N ARG A 98 -6.80 -2.72 -9.19
CA ARG A 98 -5.71 -3.16 -10.07
C ARG A 98 -4.60 -3.89 -9.29
N LEU A 99 -4.20 -3.37 -8.13
CA LEU A 99 -3.23 -4.02 -7.25
C LEU A 99 -3.68 -5.43 -6.83
N SER A 100 -4.98 -5.62 -6.57
CA SER A 100 -5.52 -6.93 -6.19
C SER A 100 -5.32 -8.01 -7.27
N LYS A 101 -5.25 -7.60 -8.54
CA LYS A 101 -5.03 -8.51 -9.69
C LYS A 101 -3.57 -8.95 -9.83
N VAL A 102 -2.62 -8.18 -9.27
CA VAL A 102 -1.18 -8.48 -9.30
C VAL A 102 -0.65 -9.01 -7.97
N HIS A 103 -1.54 -9.30 -7.02
CA HIS A 103 -1.21 -9.92 -5.74
C HIS A 103 -0.42 -11.22 -5.97
N PRO A 104 0.74 -11.42 -5.31
CA PRO A 104 1.48 -12.67 -5.36
C PRO A 104 0.57 -13.82 -4.91
N LYS A 105 0.22 -14.75 -5.79
CA LYS A 105 -0.67 -15.86 -5.40
C LYS A 105 0.11 -16.85 -4.55
N HIS A 106 -0.40 -17.14 -3.36
CA HIS A 106 0.00 -18.33 -2.62
C HIS A 106 -0.63 -19.54 -3.33
N VAL A 107 0.06 -20.10 -4.32
CA VAL A 107 -0.33 -21.41 -4.86
C VAL A 107 0.06 -22.46 -3.83
N VAL A 108 -0.69 -22.52 -2.73
CA VAL A 108 -0.82 -23.78 -1.99
C VAL A 108 -1.48 -24.75 -2.95
N ALA A 109 -0.76 -25.83 -3.24
CA ALA A 109 -1.22 -26.91 -4.08
C ALA A 109 -2.55 -27.48 -3.57
N SER A 110 -3.66 -26.92 -4.02
CA SER A 110 -4.95 -27.60 -4.04
C SER A 110 -5.00 -28.40 -5.33
N THR A 111 -4.77 -29.70 -5.15
CA THR A 111 -5.19 -30.79 -6.01
C THR A 111 -6.55 -30.54 -6.65
N ASP A 112 -6.60 -30.39 -7.98
CA ASP A 112 -7.76 -30.71 -8.80
C ASP A 112 -7.31 -31.01 -10.23
N GLY A 113 -6.82 -32.23 -10.41
CA GLY A 113 -6.53 -32.83 -11.71
C GLY A 113 -6.46 -34.34 -11.55
N PRO A 114 -7.39 -35.12 -12.13
CA PRO A 114 -7.28 -36.57 -12.12
C PRO A 114 -6.39 -36.95 -13.30
N GLU A 115 -5.09 -36.99 -13.11
CA GLU A 115 -4.25 -37.81 -13.98
C GLU A 115 -3.19 -38.54 -13.19
N GLN A 116 -3.34 -39.86 -13.26
CA GLN A 116 -2.51 -40.85 -12.61
C GLN A 116 -1.11 -40.76 -13.19
N THR A 117 -0.13 -40.39 -12.37
CA THR A 117 1.20 -41.01 -12.47
C THR A 117 1.80 -41.02 -11.08
N GLU A 118 2.00 -42.22 -10.55
CA GLU A 118 2.74 -42.47 -9.33
C GLU A 118 4.11 -41.80 -9.45
N THR A 119 4.34 -40.73 -8.69
CA THR A 119 5.69 -40.32 -8.33
C THR A 119 5.67 -39.99 -6.85
N GLN A 120 6.33 -40.87 -6.11
CA GLN A 120 6.48 -40.83 -4.67
C GLN A 120 7.03 -39.47 -4.20
N ALA A 121 6.42 -38.98 -3.12
CA ALA A 121 6.93 -38.03 -2.15
C ALA A 121 8.29 -37.35 -2.47
N ILE A 122 8.22 -36.14 -3.05
CA ILE A 122 9.27 -35.13 -2.85
C ILE A 122 8.72 -34.07 -1.88
N GLN A 123 8.57 -34.45 -0.61
CA GLN A 123 8.72 -33.49 0.50
C GLN A 123 10.23 -33.29 0.66
N GLY A 124 10.79 -32.42 -0.19
CA GLY A 124 12.20 -32.09 -0.18
C GLY A 124 12.41 -30.62 0.21
N PRO A 125 13.62 -30.24 0.65
CA PRO A 125 13.97 -28.87 1.07
C PRO A 125 13.69 -27.82 -0.03
N ALA A 126 13.65 -28.22 -1.29
CA ALA A 126 13.32 -27.34 -2.42
C ALA A 126 11.85 -26.89 -2.48
N LYS A 127 10.90 -27.67 -1.94
CA LYS A 127 9.49 -27.28 -1.87
C LYS A 127 9.26 -26.29 -0.72
N GLU A 128 9.82 -26.60 0.45
CA GLU A 128 9.75 -25.73 1.63
C GLU A 128 10.41 -24.36 1.38
N MET A 129 11.53 -24.33 0.66
CA MET A 129 12.20 -23.08 0.30
C MET A 129 11.36 -22.22 -0.66
N LYS A 130 10.64 -22.83 -1.62
CA LYS A 130 9.72 -22.11 -2.52
C LYS A 130 8.51 -21.55 -1.77
N ASP A 131 7.91 -22.35 -0.89
CA ASP A 131 6.76 -21.95 -0.11
C ASP A 131 7.10 -20.79 0.84
N SER A 132 8.30 -20.84 1.46
CA SER A 132 8.84 -19.75 2.29
C SER A 132 9.08 -18.46 1.49
N PHE A 133 9.68 -18.56 0.31
CA PHE A 133 9.92 -17.40 -0.55
C PHE A 133 8.62 -16.75 -1.05
N LEU A 134 7.63 -17.55 -1.43
CA LEU A 134 6.30 -17.04 -1.82
C LEU A 134 5.60 -16.35 -0.66
N LYS A 135 5.66 -16.95 0.54
CA LYS A 135 5.10 -16.33 1.74
C LYS A 135 5.75 -14.97 2.02
N MET A 136 7.08 -14.88 1.92
CA MET A 136 7.80 -13.61 2.09
C MET A 136 7.34 -12.54 1.07
N GLN A 137 7.11 -12.91 -0.19
CA GLN A 137 6.59 -11.97 -1.18
C GLN A 137 5.17 -11.51 -0.88
N VAL A 138 4.30 -12.40 -0.38
CA VAL A 138 2.95 -12.06 0.05
C VAL A 138 3.01 -11.10 1.24
N ASP A 139 3.81 -11.41 2.26
CA ASP A 139 3.96 -10.56 3.44
C ASP A 139 4.50 -9.17 3.06
N GLN A 140 5.46 -9.09 2.12
CA GLN A 140 5.98 -7.83 1.59
C GLN A 140 4.90 -7.04 0.82
N PHE A 141 4.13 -7.72 -0.04
CA PHE A 141 3.02 -7.09 -0.77
C PHE A 141 1.97 -6.54 0.19
N ASP A 142 1.59 -7.31 1.21
CA ASP A 142 0.60 -6.88 2.19
C ASP A 142 1.06 -5.68 3.00
N GLN A 143 2.33 -5.68 3.42
CA GLN A 143 2.91 -4.55 4.13
C GLN A 143 2.94 -3.30 3.24
N PHE A 144 3.33 -3.44 1.97
CA PHE A 144 3.28 -2.36 0.99
C PHE A 144 1.88 -1.78 0.86
N VAL A 145 0.85 -2.63 0.71
CA VAL A 145 -0.54 -2.17 0.58
C VAL A 145 -1.01 -1.43 1.82
N ILE A 146 -0.73 -1.95 3.02
CA ILE A 146 -1.12 -1.30 4.29
C ILE A 146 -0.48 0.08 4.40
N ASP A 147 0.81 0.19 4.12
CA ASP A 147 1.52 1.47 4.22
C ASP A 147 1.07 2.45 3.13
N LEU A 148 0.76 1.96 1.92
CA LEU A 148 0.19 2.75 0.84
C LEU A 148 -1.19 3.29 1.19
N MET A 149 -2.05 2.47 1.80
CA MET A 149 -3.35 2.93 2.31
C MET A 149 -3.16 4.08 3.30
N ASN A 150 -2.22 3.96 4.24
CA ASN A 150 -1.95 5.00 5.23
C ASN A 150 -1.44 6.29 4.57
N ALA A 151 -0.49 6.19 3.63
CA ALA A 151 0.01 7.34 2.88
C ALA A 151 -1.12 8.07 2.13
N LEU A 152 -2.00 7.33 1.46
CA LEU A 152 -3.15 7.92 0.75
C LEU A 152 -4.17 8.53 1.71
N ARG A 153 -4.42 7.94 2.89
CA ARG A 153 -5.29 8.55 3.90
C ARG A 153 -4.73 9.87 4.41
N LEU A 154 -3.42 9.93 4.64
CA LEU A 154 -2.74 11.14 5.11
C LEU A 154 -2.75 12.25 4.06
N ASN A 155 -2.64 11.89 2.78
CA ASN A 155 -2.57 12.86 1.70
C ASN A 155 -3.93 13.31 1.13
N GLY A 156 -5.03 12.70 1.60
CA GLY A 156 -6.40 12.98 1.14
C GLY A 156 -6.88 12.12 -0.04
N GLY A 157 -6.16 11.06 -0.39
CA GLY A 157 -6.48 10.14 -1.49
C GLY A 157 -5.91 10.59 -2.85
N HIS A 158 -4.94 11.50 -2.86
CA HIS A 158 -4.39 12.09 -4.08
C HIS A 158 -3.31 11.19 -4.67
N LEU A 159 -3.61 10.55 -5.81
CA LEU A 159 -2.73 9.56 -6.43
C LEU A 159 -1.47 10.16 -7.09
N PHE A 160 -1.55 11.38 -7.62
CA PHE A 160 -0.40 12.05 -8.26
C PHE A 160 0.80 12.22 -7.31
N VAL A 161 0.55 12.20 -5.99
CA VAL A 161 1.59 12.27 -4.95
C VAL A 161 2.55 11.09 -5.08
N LEU A 162 2.05 9.92 -5.45
CA LEU A 162 2.88 8.74 -5.64
C LEU A 162 3.86 8.93 -6.81
N ASP A 163 3.41 9.54 -7.91
CA ASP A 163 4.26 9.90 -9.04
C ASP A 163 5.32 10.93 -8.65
N LEU A 164 4.92 11.94 -7.87
CA LEU A 164 5.83 12.96 -7.36
C LEU A 164 6.91 12.36 -6.45
N LEU A 165 6.55 11.41 -5.59
CA LEU A 165 7.50 10.70 -4.73
C LEU A 165 8.52 9.90 -5.55
N ILE A 166 8.06 9.16 -6.57
CA ILE A 166 8.97 8.44 -7.47
C ILE A 166 9.92 9.41 -8.16
N TYR A 167 9.39 10.49 -8.75
CA TYR A 167 10.19 11.46 -9.48
C TYR A 167 11.23 12.13 -8.59
N ASN A 168 10.85 12.57 -7.39
CA ASN A 168 11.77 13.20 -6.45
C ASN A 168 12.92 12.27 -6.07
N ASN A 169 12.61 10.98 -5.81
CA ASN A 169 13.65 10.02 -5.45
C ASN A 169 14.61 9.75 -6.63
N GLN A 170 14.10 9.66 -7.86
CA GLN A 170 14.94 9.51 -9.06
C GLN A 170 15.89 10.69 -9.28
N VAL A 171 15.40 11.92 -9.06
CA VAL A 171 16.23 13.13 -9.18
C VAL A 171 17.30 13.15 -8.09
N PHE A 172 16.94 12.81 -6.85
CA PHE A 172 17.88 12.72 -5.74
C PHE A 172 19.00 11.70 -6.02
N ASP A 173 18.63 10.47 -6.39
CA ASP A 173 19.54 9.40 -6.79
C ASP A 173 20.51 9.82 -7.91
N HIS A 174 19.99 10.54 -8.91
CA HIS A 174 20.80 11.03 -10.01
C HIS A 174 21.84 12.06 -9.53
N CYS A 175 21.41 13.01 -8.69
CA CYS A 175 22.29 14.01 -8.10
C CYS A 175 23.41 13.34 -7.27
N GLU A 176 23.09 12.39 -6.40
CA GLU A 176 24.10 11.69 -5.59
C GLU A 176 25.14 10.97 -6.44
N ARG A 177 24.70 10.25 -7.49
CA ARG A 177 25.62 9.55 -8.41
C ARG A 177 26.54 10.52 -9.13
N THR A 178 26.03 11.67 -9.57
CA THR A 178 26.86 12.69 -10.24
C THR A 178 27.86 13.36 -9.30
N HIS A 179 27.49 13.58 -8.03
CA HIS A 179 28.36 14.18 -7.02
C HIS A 179 29.52 13.28 -6.57
N HIS A 180 29.39 11.96 -6.67
CA HIS A 180 30.47 11.01 -6.35
C HIS A 180 31.46 10.75 -7.51
N THR A 181 31.24 11.36 -8.69
CA THR A 181 32.07 11.13 -9.88
C THR A 181 33.02 12.30 -10.19
N VAL A 182 33.17 13.26 -9.27
CA VAL A 182 34.04 14.44 -9.38
C VAL A 182 35.08 14.41 -8.27
#